data_AF-A0A139PBX6-F1
#
_entry.id   AF-A0A139PBX6-F1
#
_cell.length_a   1.000
_cell.length_b   1.000
_cell.length_c   1.000
_cell.angle_alpha   90.00
_cell.angle_beta   90.00
_cell.angle_gamma   90.00
#
_symmetry.space_group_name_H-M   'P 1'
#
loop_
_entity.id
_entity.type
_entity.pdbx_description
1 polymer ?
#
loop_
_entity_poly.entity_id
_entity_poly.type
_entity_poly.pdbx_seq_one_letter_code
_entity_poly.pdbx_strand_id
1 'polypeptide(L)'
;MGHYTLNQTNNRFIGDIKIHNEEFDETYYGFENHQGRTFLSDDQKPLGQVVYGNGNNEEKIGEGVHYKNVFGSYFHGPILSRNANLAYRLVTTALKKKYGQDIQLPAYEDILSQEIAEEYSDVKSKADFS
;
A
#
# COMPACT_ATOMS: atom_id res chain seq x y z
N MET A 1 9.17 16.79 -11.57
CA MET A 1 8.03 15.86 -11.39
C MET A 1 7.92 15.06 -12.66
N GLY A 2 8.53 13.87 -12.68
CA GLY A 2 8.55 12.99 -13.86
C GLY A 2 7.54 11.84 -13.80
N HIS A 3 6.89 11.63 -12.65
CA HIS A 3 5.81 10.65 -12.54
C HIS A 3 4.57 11.10 -13.32
N TYR A 4 3.82 10.15 -13.85
CA TYR A 4 2.57 10.39 -14.56
C TYR A 4 1.62 9.20 -14.47
N THR A 5 0.34 9.43 -14.78
CA THR A 5 -0.68 8.37 -14.80
C THR A 5 -1.36 8.34 -16.15
N LEU A 6 -1.44 7.16 -16.76
CA LEU A 6 -2.23 6.91 -17.97
C LEU A 6 -3.53 6.19 -17.61
N ASN A 7 -4.58 6.37 -18.40
CA ASN A 7 -5.84 5.63 -18.21
C ASN A 7 -5.90 4.43 -19.16
N GLN A 8 -6.36 3.29 -18.64
CA GLN A 8 -6.75 2.15 -19.47
C GLN A 8 -8.06 2.46 -20.22
N THR A 9 -8.23 1.85 -21.40
CA THR A 9 -9.48 1.89 -22.17
C THR A 9 -10.24 0.58 -21.95
N ASN A 10 -11.47 0.66 -21.46
CA ASN A 10 -12.36 -0.50 -21.20
C ASN A 10 -11.74 -1.61 -20.34
N ASN A 11 -10.78 -1.30 -19.46
CA ASN A 11 -10.15 -2.26 -18.55
C ASN A 11 -9.83 -1.62 -17.18
N ARG A 12 -9.72 -2.46 -16.15
CA ARG A 12 -9.35 -2.07 -14.79
C ARG A 12 -8.50 -3.16 -14.15
N PHE A 13 -7.57 -2.78 -13.30
CA PHE A 13 -6.97 -3.70 -12.35
C PHE A 13 -7.94 -3.88 -11.20
N ILE A 14 -8.43 -5.11 -11.02
CA ILE A 14 -9.41 -5.48 -10.00
C ILE A 14 -8.94 -6.79 -9.36
N GLY A 15 -8.77 -6.80 -8.05
CA GLY A 15 -8.45 -8.02 -7.28
C GLY A 15 -7.76 -7.74 -5.95
N ASP A 16 -7.48 -8.79 -5.20
CA ASP A 16 -6.63 -8.70 -4.02
C ASP A 16 -5.19 -8.37 -4.41
N ILE A 17 -4.53 -7.62 -3.55
CA ILE A 17 -3.15 -7.21 -3.71
C ILE A 17 -2.39 -7.31 -2.39
N LYS A 18 -1.14 -7.77 -2.50
CA LYS A 18 -0.17 -7.82 -1.40
C LYS A 18 1.13 -7.21 -1.87
N ILE A 19 1.69 -6.35 -1.04
CA ILE A 19 3.00 -5.74 -1.29
C ILE A 19 3.90 -5.87 -0.07
N HIS A 20 5.20 -5.81 -0.31
CA HIS A 20 6.21 -5.79 0.73
C HIS A 20 7.08 -4.54 0.59
N ASN A 21 7.32 -3.83 1.68
CA ASN A 21 8.23 -2.69 1.74
C ASN A 21 9.54 -3.14 2.39
N GLU A 22 10.60 -3.29 1.58
CA GLU A 22 11.93 -3.69 2.06
C GLU A 22 12.59 -2.69 3.03
N GLU A 23 12.26 -1.40 2.95
CA GLU A 23 12.86 -0.37 3.82
C GLU A 23 12.38 -0.50 5.27
N PHE A 24 11.16 -0.98 5.45
CA PHE A 24 10.49 -1.12 6.74
C PHE A 24 10.31 -2.57 7.18
N ASP A 25 10.63 -3.54 6.31
CA ASP A 25 10.34 -4.96 6.50
C ASP A 25 8.85 -5.19 6.85
N GLU A 26 7.98 -4.48 6.15
CA GLU A 26 6.53 -4.50 6.40
C GLU A 26 5.77 -5.03 5.19
N THR A 27 4.74 -5.83 5.46
CA THR A 27 3.82 -6.32 4.43
C THR A 27 2.49 -5.59 4.56
N TYR A 28 1.91 -5.21 3.42
CA TYR A 28 0.61 -4.55 3.34
C TYR A 28 -0.34 -5.31 2.40
N TYR A 29 -1.62 -5.36 2.77
CA TYR A 29 -2.70 -6.04 2.07
C TYR A 29 -3.82 -5.08 1.70
N GLY A 30 -4.47 -5.32 0.56
CA GLY A 30 -5.62 -4.54 0.14
C GLY A 30 -6.34 -5.13 -1.06
N PHE A 31 -7.26 -4.35 -1.61
CA PHE A 31 -7.98 -4.67 -2.84
C PHE A 31 -7.73 -3.56 -3.86
N GLU A 32 -7.25 -3.85 -5.06
CA GLU A 32 -7.09 -2.85 -6.11
C GLU A 32 -8.36 -2.79 -6.98
N ASN A 33 -8.75 -1.59 -7.40
CA ASN A 33 -9.86 -1.38 -8.33
C ASN A 33 -9.68 -0.03 -9.05
N HIS A 34 -8.76 0.02 -10.03
CA HIS A 34 -8.47 1.27 -10.75
C HIS A 34 -8.20 1.06 -12.24
N GLN A 35 -8.51 2.08 -13.02
CA GLN A 35 -8.13 2.16 -14.45
C GLN A 35 -6.77 2.82 -14.67
N GLY A 36 -6.29 3.59 -13.68
CA GLY A 36 -5.06 4.36 -13.77
C GLY A 36 -3.84 3.45 -13.80
N ARG A 37 -2.83 3.83 -14.56
CA ARG A 37 -1.52 3.20 -14.65
C ARG A 37 -0.49 4.24 -14.31
N THR A 38 0.03 4.18 -13.10
CA THR A 38 0.99 5.14 -12.58
C THR A 38 2.41 4.68 -12.88
N PHE A 39 3.22 5.62 -13.35
CA PHE A 39 4.64 5.44 -13.61
C PHE A 39 5.39 6.39 -12.70
N LEU A 40 6.22 5.85 -11.81
CA LEU A 40 7.04 6.64 -10.90
C LEU A 40 8.26 7.19 -11.65
N SER A 41 8.78 8.34 -11.20
CA SER A 41 10.06 8.84 -11.67
C SER A 41 11.24 8.15 -10.96
N ASP A 42 12.43 8.23 -11.54
CA ASP A 42 13.65 7.59 -11.02
C ASP A 42 14.01 7.99 -9.58
N ASP A 43 13.54 9.14 -9.10
CA ASP A 43 13.74 9.66 -7.74
C ASP A 43 12.66 9.24 -6.73
N GLN A 44 11.71 8.39 -7.15
CA GLN A 44 10.60 7.91 -6.33
C GLN A 44 10.64 6.39 -6.16
N LYS A 45 10.31 5.93 -4.96
CA LYS A 45 10.16 4.51 -4.65
C LYS A 45 8.68 4.15 -4.58
N PRO A 46 8.28 2.91 -4.91
CA PRO A 46 6.95 2.43 -4.60
C PRO A 46 6.75 2.35 -3.08
N LEU A 47 5.48 2.31 -2.65
CA LEU A 47 5.13 1.96 -1.27
C LEU A 47 5.59 0.54 -0.92
N GLY A 48 5.58 -0.37 -1.89
CA GLY A 48 6.16 -1.71 -1.75
C GLY A 48 6.27 -2.41 -3.10
N GLN A 49 7.13 -3.44 -3.16
CA GLN A 49 7.15 -4.36 -4.30
C GLN A 49 5.91 -5.26 -4.25
N VAL A 50 5.32 -5.52 -5.41
CA VAL A 50 4.13 -6.37 -5.53
C VAL A 50 4.52 -7.84 -5.30
N VAL A 51 3.84 -8.50 -4.38
CA VAL A 51 3.92 -9.96 -4.16
C VAL A 51 2.88 -10.67 -5.02
N TYR A 52 1.64 -10.18 -5.02
CA TYR A 52 0.59 -10.54 -5.98
C TYR A 52 -0.34 -9.35 -6.21
N GLY A 53 -1.03 -9.32 -7.35
CA GLY A 53 -1.83 -8.18 -7.82
C GLY A 53 -1.22 -7.52 -9.06
N ASN A 54 -1.62 -6.29 -9.39
CA ASN A 54 -1.06 -5.48 -10.47
C ASN A 54 -0.29 -4.28 -9.93
N GLY A 55 -0.83 -3.57 -8.92
CA GLY A 55 -0.18 -2.42 -8.34
C GLY A 55 -0.27 -1.19 -9.24
N ASN A 56 0.82 -0.43 -9.39
CA ASN A 56 0.76 0.84 -10.11
C ASN A 56 0.41 0.70 -11.60
N ASN A 57 0.88 -0.34 -12.28
CA ASN A 57 0.75 -0.51 -13.73
C ASN A 57 0.83 -2.00 -14.15
N GLU A 58 0.82 -2.27 -15.45
CA GLU A 58 0.83 -3.62 -16.02
C GLU A 58 2.12 -4.44 -15.78
N GLU A 59 3.20 -3.79 -15.36
CA GLU A 59 4.50 -4.44 -15.13
C GLU A 59 4.52 -5.26 -13.83
N LYS A 60 3.59 -4.98 -12.90
CA LYS A 60 3.43 -5.70 -11.62
C LYS A 60 4.68 -5.70 -10.74
N ILE A 61 5.46 -4.62 -10.80
CA ILE A 61 6.71 -4.49 -10.03
C ILE A 61 6.45 -3.79 -8.70
N GLY A 62 5.81 -2.63 -8.72
CA GLY A 62 5.61 -1.79 -7.53
C GLY A 62 4.20 -1.24 -7.42
N GLU A 63 3.78 -0.98 -6.19
CA GLU A 63 2.51 -0.35 -5.87
C GLU A 63 2.72 0.92 -5.08
N GLY A 64 1.87 1.92 -5.34
CA GLY A 64 1.85 3.16 -4.59
C GLY A 64 3.10 4.01 -4.77
N VAL A 65 3.35 4.89 -3.82
CA VAL A 65 4.56 5.73 -3.76
C VAL A 65 4.96 5.95 -2.31
N HIS A 66 6.26 5.88 -2.06
CA HIS A 66 6.89 6.30 -0.82
C HIS A 66 7.95 7.36 -1.12
N TYR A 67 7.70 8.59 -0.66
CA TYR A 67 8.64 9.69 -0.79
C TYR A 67 8.67 10.52 0.49
N LYS A 68 9.77 10.40 1.26
CA LYS A 68 9.87 10.96 2.61
C LYS A 68 8.69 10.45 3.45
N ASN A 69 7.86 11.33 4.01
CA ASN A 69 6.68 10.94 4.79
C ASN A 69 5.39 10.94 3.95
N VAL A 70 5.49 10.84 2.63
CA VAL A 70 4.36 10.70 1.71
C VAL A 70 4.17 9.23 1.39
N PHE A 71 2.96 8.73 1.64
CA PHE A 71 2.52 7.37 1.37
C PHE A 71 1.29 7.45 0.47
N GLY A 72 1.42 7.01 -0.78
CA GLY A 72 0.32 6.90 -1.73
C GLY A 72 0.09 5.45 -2.10
N SER A 73 -1.17 5.07 -2.36
CA SER A 73 -1.57 3.72 -2.73
C SER A 73 -2.91 3.73 -3.47
N TYR A 74 -3.12 2.73 -4.33
CA TYR A 74 -4.37 2.38 -4.97
C TYR A 74 -5.24 1.42 -4.15
N PHE A 75 -4.79 0.99 -2.96
CA PHE A 75 -5.57 0.06 -2.13
C PHE A 75 -6.95 0.65 -1.80
N HIS A 76 -7.98 -0.04 -2.25
CA HIS A 76 -9.38 0.16 -1.90
C HIS A 76 -9.74 -0.66 -0.66
N GLY A 77 -10.71 -0.14 0.09
CA GLY A 77 -10.91 -0.45 1.51
C GLY A 77 -10.20 0.59 2.39
N PRO A 78 -10.54 0.73 3.68
CA PRO A 78 -9.74 1.56 4.57
C PRO A 78 -8.37 0.89 4.78
N ILE A 79 -7.38 1.27 3.97
CA ILE A 79 -6.00 0.73 3.98
C ILE A 79 -5.44 0.61 5.39
N LEU A 80 -5.72 1.57 6.27
CA LEU A 80 -5.23 1.59 7.65
C LEU A 80 -5.93 0.59 8.57
N SER A 81 -7.19 0.26 8.32
CA SER A 81 -7.89 -0.79 9.08
C SER A 81 -7.36 -2.16 8.73
N ARG A 82 -6.92 -2.37 7.47
CA ARG A 82 -6.34 -3.63 7.04
C ARG A 82 -4.86 -3.77 7.39
N ASN A 83 -4.18 -2.64 7.55
CA ASN A 83 -2.75 -2.54 7.79
C ASN A 83 -2.49 -1.67 9.02
N ALA A 84 -2.76 -2.23 10.20
CA ALA A 84 -2.57 -1.54 11.48
C ALA A 84 -1.11 -1.12 11.69
N ASN A 85 -0.16 -1.89 11.15
CA ASN A 85 1.26 -1.54 11.07
C ASN A 85 1.50 -0.22 10.29
N LEU A 86 0.88 -0.05 9.12
CA LEU A 86 0.97 1.22 8.37
C LEU A 86 0.30 2.37 9.13
N ALA A 87 -0.83 2.12 9.79
CA ALA A 87 -1.50 3.12 10.63
C ALA A 87 -0.59 3.60 11.78
N TYR A 88 0.04 2.65 12.49
CA TYR A 88 1.00 2.93 13.54
C TYR A 88 2.20 3.72 13.01
N ARG A 89 2.76 3.33 11.86
CA ARG A 89 3.87 4.05 11.22
C ARG A 89 3.52 5.50 10.91
N LEU A 90 2.35 5.78 10.32
CA LEU A 90 1.93 7.14 9.99
C LEU A 90 1.80 8.01 11.23
N VAL A 91 1.10 7.53 12.27
CA VAL A 91 0.87 8.31 13.48
C VAL A 91 2.15 8.51 14.28
N THR A 92 2.98 7.48 14.44
CA THR A 92 4.26 7.60 15.17
C THR A 92 5.26 8.48 14.44
N THR A 93 5.31 8.41 13.10
CA THR A 93 6.14 9.32 12.28
C THR A 93 5.70 10.77 12.45
N ALA A 94 4.39 11.03 12.45
CA ALA A 94 3.85 12.37 12.68
C ALA A 94 4.16 12.89 14.10
N LEU A 95 3.99 12.04 15.12
CA LEU A 95 4.29 12.38 16.52
C LEU A 95 5.78 12.68 16.72
N LYS A 96 6.68 11.81 16.23
CA LYS A 96 8.13 12.02 16.33
C LYS A 96 8.60 13.27 15.59
N LYS A 97 7.98 13.59 14.44
CA LYS A 97 8.27 14.84 13.72
C LYS A 97 7.83 16.07 14.51
N LYS A 98 6.70 16.01 15.21
CA LYS A 98 6.13 17.14 15.95
C LYS A 98 6.77 17.36 17.32
N TYR A 99 7.06 16.28 18.05
CA TYR A 99 7.47 16.32 19.46
C TYR A 99 8.93 15.91 19.69
N GLY A 100 9.66 15.53 18.64
CA GLY A 100 11.05 15.08 18.71
C GLY A 100 11.18 13.55 18.60
N GLN A 101 12.35 13.08 18.17
CA GLN A 101 12.59 11.65 17.93
C GLN A 101 12.68 10.83 19.23
N ASP A 102 12.99 11.49 20.35
CA ASP A 102 13.26 10.83 21.65
C ASP A 102 11.99 10.52 22.46
N ILE A 103 10.82 10.92 21.96
CA ILE A 103 9.55 10.61 22.63
C ILE A 103 9.36 9.10 22.73
N GLN A 104 8.88 8.65 23.89
CA GLN A 104 8.53 7.26 24.12
C GLN A 104 7.06 7.05 23.74
N LEU A 105 6.81 6.15 22.80
CA LEU A 105 5.48 5.73 22.39
C LEU A 105 5.31 4.25 22.76
N PRO A 106 4.10 3.81 23.14
CA PRO A 106 3.83 2.38 23.35
C PRO A 106 4.22 1.55 22.13
N ALA A 107 4.71 0.33 22.36
CA ALA A 107 5.07 -0.57 21.27
C ALA A 107 3.81 -0.94 20.46
N TYR A 108 4.00 -1.27 19.19
CA TYR A 108 2.90 -1.64 18.30
C TYR A 108 2.08 -2.79 18.88
N GLU A 109 2.77 -3.83 19.36
CA GLU A 109 2.20 -5.04 19.91
C GLU A 109 1.36 -4.77 21.18
N ASP A 110 1.74 -3.76 21.97
CA ASP A 110 1.04 -3.43 23.21
C ASP A 110 -0.35 -2.83 22.95
N ILE A 111 -0.49 -2.03 21.89
CA ILE A 111 -1.70 -1.24 21.63
C ILE A 111 -2.56 -1.75 20.47
N LEU A 112 -2.00 -2.59 19.60
CA LEU A 112 -2.68 -3.12 18.42
C LEU A 112 -2.58 -4.65 18.32
N SER A 113 -2.28 -5.36 19.42
CA SER A 113 -2.24 -6.84 19.46
C SER A 113 -3.48 -7.56 18.94
N GLN A 114 -4.65 -6.90 18.99
CA GLN A 114 -5.91 -7.46 18.50
C GLN A 114 -6.11 -7.24 17.00
N GLU A 115 -5.36 -6.31 16.40
CA GLU A 115 -5.46 -5.94 14.99
C GLU A 115 -4.47 -6.78 14.18
N ILE A 116 -4.86 -8.01 13.89
CA ILE A 116 -4.06 -8.92 13.06
C ILE A 116 -4.44 -8.67 11.60
N ALA A 117 -3.44 -8.33 10.77
CA ALA A 117 -3.63 -8.26 9.34
C ALA A 117 -3.98 -9.65 8.80
N GLU A 118 -5.25 -9.88 8.48
CA GLU A 118 -5.64 -11.13 7.85
C GLU A 118 -5.26 -11.07 6.35
N GLU A 119 -4.89 -12.20 5.77
CA GLU A 119 -4.80 -12.36 4.32
C GLU A 119 -6.18 -12.86 3.87
N TYR A 120 -7.03 -11.97 3.33
CA TYR A 120 -8.24 -12.44 2.64
C TYR A 120 -7.81 -12.77 1.23
N SER A 121 -7.86 -14.06 0.88
CA SER A 121 -7.93 -14.47 -0.52
C SER A 121 -9.41 -14.54 -0.87
N ASP A 122 -9.94 -13.54 -1.57
CA ASP A 122 -11.26 -13.70 -2.18
C ASP A 122 -11.12 -14.74 -3.30
N VAL A 123 -11.48 -15.99 -3.00
CA VAL A 123 -11.66 -17.06 -4.00
C VAL A 123 -12.95 -16.78 -4.77
N LYS A 124 -12.98 -15.65 -5.48
CA LYS A 124 -13.95 -15.40 -6.53
C LYS A 124 -13.17 -15.16 -7.81
N SER A 125 -12.82 -16.30 -8.42
CA SER A 125 -12.49 -16.40 -9.83
C SER A 125 -13.41 -15.48 -10.62
N LYS A 126 -12.82 -14.64 -11.46
CA LYS A 126 -13.50 -13.81 -12.45
C LYS A 126 -14.70 -14.58 -13.01
N ALA A 127 -15.89 -13.98 -12.95
CA ALA A 127 -16.94 -14.38 -13.88
C ALA A 127 -16.38 -14.12 -15.28
N ASP A 128 -16.18 -15.19 -16.05
CA ASP A 128 -15.87 -15.07 -17.47
C ASP A 128 -17.03 -14.34 -18.13
N PHE A 129 -16.81 -13.09 -18.52
CA PHE A 129 -17.69 -12.44 -19.47
C PHE A 129 -17.29 -12.95 -20.86
N SER A 130 -17.95 -14.04 -21.27
CA SER A 130 -17.97 -14.56 -22.64
C SER A 130 -18.63 -13.57 -23.59
#